data_AF-A0A0J8RCT2-F1
#
_entry.id   AF-A0A0J8RCT2-F1
#
_cell.length_a   1.000
_cell.length_b   1.000
_cell.length_c   1.000
_cell.angle_alpha   90.00
_cell.angle_beta   90.00
_cell.angle_gamma   90.00
#
_symmetry.space_group_name_H-M   'P 1'
#
loop_
_entity.id
_entity.type
_entity.pdbx_description
1 polymer ?
#
loop_
_entity_poly.entity_id
_entity_poly.type
_entity_poly.pdbx_seq_one_letter_code
_entity_poly.pdbx_strand_id
1 'polypeptide(L)'
;MAASNPQTGLSPNAWDSHMHIVDPDRYPLAPDAQYKPQTHTLSEAMEFESSVGIPNIVLVQPSIYGYDNSCLLEGLREIGPQHGRGIVTIDPQSIRPEKLLEWHRLGVRGVRLNLQSVDKQLTPEELAESVRQHARAIFHLNWVLQLYIPLSSVPALLSVVPDLGVRICLDHFSARVTVHGCGSCVIDPTPFGKKAY
;
A
#
# COMPACT_ATOMS: atom_id res chain seq x y z
N MET A 1 19.14 -6.42 25.59
CA MET A 1 18.56 -5.06 25.59
C MET A 1 17.05 -5.23 25.64
N ALA A 2 16.38 -4.68 26.66
CA ALA A 2 14.93 -4.80 26.79
C ALA A 2 14.26 -3.97 25.69
N ALA A 3 13.40 -4.60 24.89
CA ALA A 3 12.56 -3.89 23.93
C ALA A 3 11.69 -2.89 24.71
N SER A 4 11.67 -1.64 24.28
CA SER A 4 10.72 -0.65 24.76
C SER A 4 9.33 -1.11 24.33
N ASN A 5 8.58 -1.69 25.26
CA ASN A 5 7.19 -2.09 25.05
C ASN A 5 6.39 -0.81 24.71
N PRO A 6 5.89 -0.62 23.48
CA PRO A 6 5.04 0.52 23.18
C PRO A 6 3.79 0.39 24.03
N GLN A 7 3.53 1.45 24.78
CA GLN A 7 2.58 1.48 25.88
C GLN A 7 1.15 1.09 25.47
N THR A 8 0.50 0.43 26.43
CA THR A 8 -0.93 0.53 26.78
C THR A 8 -1.64 1.74 26.16
N GLY A 9 -2.60 1.52 25.28
CA GLY A 9 -3.45 2.60 24.73
C GLY A 9 -3.97 2.40 23.31
N LEU A 10 -3.51 1.38 22.59
CA LEU A 10 -4.09 1.03 21.30
C LEU A 10 -5.54 0.57 21.46
N SER A 11 -6.38 0.98 20.50
CA SER A 11 -7.75 0.50 20.43
C SER A 11 -7.75 -1.02 20.30
N PRO A 12 -8.69 -1.75 20.96
CA PRO A 12 -8.89 -3.18 20.74
C PRO A 12 -9.20 -3.55 19.28
N ASN A 13 -9.50 -2.55 18.44
CA ASN A 13 -9.73 -2.71 17.00
C ASN A 13 -8.66 -1.99 16.16
N ALA A 14 -7.44 -1.82 16.68
CA ALA A 14 -6.33 -1.23 15.93
C ALA A 14 -5.96 -2.11 14.71
N TRP A 15 -5.47 -1.47 13.65
CA TRP A 15 -5.00 -2.12 12.43
C TRP A 15 -3.58 -1.64 12.13
N ASP A 16 -2.65 -2.57 11.88
CA ASP A 16 -1.45 -2.25 11.09
C ASP A 16 -1.90 -2.18 9.63
N SER A 17 -1.77 -0.98 9.03
CA SER A 17 -2.24 -0.71 7.69
C SER A 17 -1.27 -1.11 6.58
N HIS A 18 -0.06 -1.58 6.89
CA HIS A 18 0.95 -1.88 5.87
C HIS A 18 2.01 -2.88 6.33
N MET A 19 1.73 -4.17 6.13
CA MET A 19 2.68 -5.26 6.38
C MET A 19 2.98 -6.05 5.10
N HIS A 20 4.22 -6.53 4.96
CA HIS A 20 4.64 -7.43 3.89
C HIS A 20 5.00 -8.80 4.47
N ILE A 21 4.46 -9.86 3.89
CA ILE A 21 4.95 -11.23 4.07
C ILE A 21 5.62 -11.70 2.79
N VAL A 22 6.71 -12.45 2.94
CA VAL A 22 7.52 -12.96 1.83
C VAL A 22 8.03 -14.36 2.16
N ASP A 23 7.90 -15.27 1.19
CA ASP A 23 8.45 -16.61 1.22
C ASP A 23 8.96 -16.97 -0.20
N PRO A 24 10.19 -16.54 -0.55
CA PRO A 24 10.73 -16.74 -1.90
C PRO A 24 11.10 -18.20 -2.22
N ASP A 25 11.03 -19.10 -1.23
CA ASP A 25 11.29 -20.53 -1.44
C ASP A 25 10.01 -21.26 -1.88
N ARG A 26 8.83 -20.79 -1.44
CA ARG A 26 7.52 -21.31 -1.86
C ARG A 26 6.92 -20.57 -3.05
N TYR A 27 7.16 -19.25 -3.15
CA TYR A 27 6.57 -18.40 -4.18
C TYR A 27 7.67 -17.81 -5.08
N PRO A 28 7.62 -18.06 -6.40
CA PRO A 28 8.61 -17.52 -7.33
C PRO A 28 8.64 -15.99 -7.30
N LEU A 29 9.84 -15.42 -7.32
CA LEU A 29 10.00 -13.99 -7.56
C LEU A 29 9.61 -13.63 -8.99
N ALA A 30 9.12 -12.42 -9.19
CA ALA A 30 8.87 -11.88 -10.52
C ALA A 30 10.19 -11.79 -11.32
N PRO A 31 10.16 -11.94 -12.65
CA PRO A 31 11.36 -11.87 -13.49
C PRO A 31 12.14 -10.55 -13.35
N ASP A 32 11.44 -9.46 -13.02
CA ASP A 32 11.95 -8.10 -12.85
C ASP A 32 12.12 -7.68 -11.39
N ALA A 33 12.10 -8.64 -10.45
CA ALA A 33 12.30 -8.38 -9.03
C ALA A 33 13.68 -7.71 -8.78
N GLN A 34 13.65 -6.55 -8.12
CA GLN A 34 14.84 -5.73 -7.87
C GLN A 34 15.80 -6.33 -6.82
N TYR A 35 15.32 -7.30 -6.03
CA TYR A 35 16.10 -7.98 -4.99
C TYR A 35 15.43 -9.29 -4.57
N LYS A 36 16.19 -10.18 -3.91
CA LYS A 36 15.67 -11.35 -3.20
C LYS A 36 15.65 -11.06 -1.69
N PRO A 37 14.48 -11.02 -1.02
CA PRO A 37 14.42 -10.82 0.42
C PRO A 37 14.83 -12.09 1.18
N GLN A 38 15.07 -11.93 2.49
CA GLN A 38 14.94 -13.04 3.42
C GLN A 38 13.45 -13.34 3.65
N THR A 39 13.12 -14.59 3.96
CA THR A 39 11.76 -15.00 4.31
C THR A 39 11.28 -14.22 5.53
N HIS A 40 10.03 -13.75 5.46
CA HIS A 40 9.25 -13.17 6.56
C HIS A 40 7.83 -13.71 6.44
N THR A 41 7.57 -14.78 7.16
CA THR A 41 6.33 -15.56 7.11
C THR A 41 5.16 -14.81 7.76
N LEU A 42 3.94 -15.29 7.49
CA LEU A 42 2.76 -14.81 8.22
C LEU A 42 2.90 -15.03 9.73
N SER A 43 3.45 -16.15 10.18
CA SER A 43 3.62 -16.43 11.60
C SER A 43 4.51 -15.39 12.28
N GLU A 44 5.61 -15.01 11.65
CA GLU A 44 6.52 -13.98 12.17
C GLU A 44 5.85 -12.60 12.20
N ALA A 45 5.09 -12.26 11.15
CA ALA A 45 4.30 -11.04 11.13
C ALA A 45 3.28 -11.00 12.29
N MET A 46 2.50 -12.07 12.48
CA MET A 46 1.50 -12.14 13.55
C MET A 46 2.11 -12.15 14.96
N GLU A 47 3.30 -12.75 15.13
CA GLU A 47 4.07 -12.67 16.38
C GLU A 47 4.49 -11.23 16.67
N PHE A 48 4.97 -10.50 15.65
CA PHE A 48 5.28 -9.09 15.76
C PHE A 48 4.04 -8.26 16.13
N GLU A 49 2.92 -8.40 15.40
CA GLU A 49 1.67 -7.69 15.68
C GLU A 49 1.18 -7.93 17.12
N SER A 50 1.26 -9.19 17.57
CA SER A 50 0.90 -9.59 18.93
C SER A 50 1.81 -8.92 19.98
N SER A 51 3.12 -8.81 19.69
CA SER A 51 4.09 -8.17 20.58
C SER A 51 3.85 -6.68 20.79
N VAL A 52 3.22 -6.01 19.82
CA VAL A 52 2.88 -4.58 19.87
C VAL A 52 1.39 -4.32 20.19
N GLY A 53 0.60 -5.37 20.41
CA GLY A 53 -0.81 -5.27 20.78
C GLY A 53 -1.74 -4.81 19.66
N ILE A 54 -1.39 -5.10 18.39
CA ILE A 54 -2.23 -4.80 17.23
C ILE A 54 -2.95 -6.09 16.78
N PRO A 55 -4.29 -6.14 16.83
CA PRO A 55 -5.02 -7.39 16.54
C PRO A 55 -5.41 -7.58 15.07
N ASN A 56 -5.24 -6.57 14.22
CA ASN A 56 -5.66 -6.64 12.81
C ASN A 56 -4.56 -6.15 11.89
N ILE A 57 -4.48 -6.73 10.69
CA ILE A 57 -3.35 -6.53 9.77
C ILE A 57 -3.83 -6.33 8.33
N VAL A 58 -3.20 -5.40 7.64
CA VAL A 58 -3.33 -5.23 6.19
C VAL A 58 -2.05 -5.75 5.52
N LEU A 59 -2.18 -6.88 4.84
CA LEU A 59 -1.12 -7.41 3.98
C LEU A 59 -1.11 -6.64 2.67
N VAL A 60 0.05 -6.12 2.29
CA VAL A 60 0.26 -5.36 1.06
C VAL A 60 1.18 -6.16 0.13
N GLN A 61 0.82 -6.27 -1.14
CA GLN A 61 1.64 -6.97 -2.13
C GLN A 61 3.00 -6.26 -2.31
N PRO A 62 4.14 -6.95 -2.07
CA PRO A 62 5.46 -6.40 -2.35
C PRO A 62 5.78 -6.53 -3.84
N SER A 63 6.59 -5.60 -4.39
CA SER A 63 6.89 -5.57 -5.83
C SER A 63 7.67 -6.79 -6.32
N ILE A 64 8.39 -7.48 -5.44
CA ILE A 64 9.20 -8.66 -5.78
C ILE A 64 8.39 -9.84 -6.35
N TYR A 65 7.07 -9.86 -6.12
CA TYR A 65 6.16 -10.89 -6.65
C TYR A 65 5.34 -10.38 -7.85
N GLY A 66 5.51 -9.11 -8.25
CA GLY A 66 4.74 -8.52 -9.34
C GLY A 66 3.24 -8.69 -9.15
N TYR A 67 2.57 -9.30 -10.14
CA TYR A 67 1.13 -9.59 -10.14
C TYR A 67 0.76 -10.93 -9.49
N ASP A 68 1.74 -11.75 -9.08
CA ASP A 68 1.46 -12.99 -8.35
C ASP A 68 1.17 -12.68 -6.87
N ASN A 69 -0.12 -12.58 -6.54
CA ASN A 69 -0.58 -12.27 -5.19
C ASN A 69 -0.71 -13.53 -4.30
N SER A 70 -0.22 -14.70 -4.74
CA SER A 70 -0.53 -15.98 -4.08
C SER A 70 -0.09 -16.03 -2.62
N CYS A 71 1.11 -15.51 -2.28
CA CYS A 71 1.61 -15.45 -0.91
C CYS A 71 0.67 -14.65 0.02
N LEU A 72 0.28 -13.45 -0.43
CA LEU A 72 -0.66 -12.59 0.29
C LEU A 72 -2.03 -13.27 0.44
N LEU A 73 -2.55 -13.86 -0.63
CA LEU A 73 -3.88 -14.48 -0.64
C LEU A 73 -3.94 -15.73 0.25
N GLU A 74 -2.86 -16.51 0.33
CA GLU A 74 -2.76 -17.61 1.28
C GLU A 74 -2.75 -17.10 2.71
N GLY A 75 -1.95 -16.06 3.00
CA GLY A 75 -1.96 -15.43 4.32
C GLY A 75 -3.35 -14.93 4.74
N LEU A 76 -4.12 -14.35 3.82
CA LEU A 76 -5.51 -13.94 4.10
C LEU A 76 -6.46 -15.11 4.38
N ARG A 77 -6.25 -16.28 3.76
CA ARG A 77 -7.05 -17.48 4.05
C ARG A 77 -6.81 -17.96 5.48
N GLU A 78 -5.57 -17.84 5.95
CA GLU A 78 -5.19 -18.23 7.31
C GLU A 78 -5.71 -17.23 8.36
N ILE A 79 -5.56 -15.93 8.13
CA ILE A 79 -6.02 -14.89 9.07
C ILE A 79 -7.56 -14.79 9.12
N GLY A 80 -8.21 -14.92 7.96
CA GLY A 80 -9.64 -14.69 7.81
C GLY A 80 -10.05 -13.21 7.72
N PRO A 81 -11.23 -12.91 7.13
CA PRO A 81 -11.67 -11.55 6.82
C PRO A 81 -12.15 -10.75 8.05
N GLN A 82 -12.08 -11.30 9.26
CA GLN A 82 -12.35 -10.54 10.48
C GLN A 82 -11.13 -9.69 10.86
N HIS A 83 -9.93 -10.25 10.72
CA HIS A 83 -8.68 -9.65 11.19
C HIS A 83 -7.68 -9.31 10.08
N GLY A 84 -7.87 -9.89 8.88
CA GLY A 84 -6.98 -9.70 7.73
C GLY A 84 -7.61 -8.86 6.63
N ARG A 85 -6.84 -7.94 6.06
CA ARG A 85 -7.17 -7.23 4.81
C ARG A 85 -6.01 -7.32 3.84
N GLY A 86 -6.32 -7.26 2.56
CA GLY A 86 -5.31 -7.30 1.50
C GLY A 86 -5.33 -6.07 0.61
N ILE A 87 -4.14 -5.63 0.20
CA ILE A 87 -3.93 -4.78 -0.97
C ILE A 87 -3.13 -5.56 -2.00
N VAL A 88 -3.76 -5.88 -3.12
CA VAL A 88 -3.16 -6.69 -4.20
C VAL A 88 -2.57 -5.82 -5.31
N THR A 89 -1.68 -6.36 -6.12
CA THR A 89 -1.26 -5.71 -7.38
C THR A 89 -1.99 -6.37 -8.54
N ILE A 90 -2.54 -5.59 -9.46
CA ILE A 90 -3.26 -6.10 -10.63
C ILE A 90 -2.74 -5.47 -11.92
N ASP A 91 -2.88 -6.19 -13.02
CA ASP A 91 -2.92 -5.56 -14.33
C ASP A 91 -4.40 -5.27 -14.68
N PRO A 92 -4.80 -3.99 -14.76
CA PRO A 92 -6.19 -3.61 -15.02
C PRO A 92 -6.69 -4.03 -16.41
N GLN A 93 -5.80 -4.40 -17.33
CA GLN A 93 -6.19 -4.84 -18.68
C GLN A 93 -6.53 -6.34 -18.75
N SER A 94 -5.96 -7.15 -17.87
CA SER A 94 -6.10 -8.61 -17.90
C SER A 94 -6.86 -9.18 -16.71
N ILE A 95 -7.00 -8.44 -15.61
CA ILE A 95 -7.73 -8.91 -14.43
C ILE A 95 -9.23 -9.10 -14.73
N ARG A 96 -9.77 -10.25 -14.31
CA ARG A 96 -11.19 -10.58 -14.50
C ARG A 96 -12.02 -10.17 -13.28
N PRO A 97 -13.24 -9.61 -13.45
CA PRO A 97 -14.11 -9.20 -12.35
C PRO A 97 -14.41 -10.33 -11.35
N GLU A 98 -14.58 -11.57 -11.81
CA GLU A 98 -14.88 -12.71 -10.96
C GLU A 98 -13.74 -13.00 -9.98
N LYS A 99 -12.49 -12.76 -10.42
CA LYS A 99 -11.31 -12.94 -9.57
C LYS A 99 -11.24 -11.88 -8.48
N LEU A 100 -11.60 -10.63 -8.80
CA LEU A 100 -11.69 -9.57 -7.82
C LEU A 100 -12.78 -9.86 -6.76
N LEU A 101 -13.92 -10.42 -7.17
CA LEU A 101 -14.98 -10.84 -6.24
C LEU A 101 -14.53 -12.00 -5.33
N GLU A 102 -13.78 -12.97 -5.86
CA GLU A 102 -13.15 -14.03 -5.06
C GLU A 102 -12.24 -13.42 -3.98
N TRP A 103 -11.34 -12.52 -4.39
CA TRP A 103 -10.42 -11.83 -3.49
C TRP A 103 -11.12 -10.93 -2.47
N HIS A 104 -12.23 -10.31 -2.86
CA HIS A 104 -13.06 -9.53 -1.95
C HIS A 104 -13.57 -10.41 -0.79
N ARG A 105 -14.03 -11.63 -1.08
CA ARG A 105 -14.51 -12.57 -0.05
C ARG A 105 -13.38 -13.02 0.88
N LEU A 106 -12.15 -13.12 0.37
CA LEU A 106 -10.96 -13.44 1.17
C LEU A 106 -10.50 -12.29 2.08
N GLY A 107 -10.94 -11.05 1.83
CA GLY A 107 -10.58 -9.89 2.64
C GLY A 107 -9.80 -8.80 1.90
N VAL A 108 -9.52 -8.97 0.60
CA VAL A 108 -8.90 -7.89 -0.20
C VAL A 108 -9.82 -6.68 -0.26
N ARG A 109 -9.26 -5.48 -0.03
CA ARG A 109 -10.00 -4.21 -0.01
C ARG A 109 -9.32 -3.10 -0.81
N GLY A 110 -8.28 -3.42 -1.56
CA GLY A 110 -7.62 -2.44 -2.39
C GLY A 110 -6.67 -3.04 -3.41
N VAL A 111 -6.21 -2.17 -4.29
CA VAL A 111 -5.11 -2.46 -5.20
C VAL A 111 -3.99 -1.46 -5.03
N ARG A 112 -2.75 -1.89 -5.31
CA ARG A 112 -1.57 -1.05 -5.23
C ARG A 112 -1.00 -0.74 -6.61
N LEU A 113 -0.80 0.54 -6.88
CA LEU A 113 0.03 1.02 -7.98
C LEU A 113 1.36 1.50 -7.41
N ASN A 114 2.42 0.74 -7.69
CA ASN A 114 3.76 0.99 -7.17
C ASN A 114 4.70 1.36 -8.33
N LEU A 115 5.12 2.62 -8.36
CA LEU A 115 6.08 3.14 -9.33
C LEU A 115 7.45 3.38 -8.70
N GLN A 116 7.48 3.64 -7.39
CA GLN A 116 8.70 4.02 -6.69
C GLN A 116 9.68 2.85 -6.51
N SER A 117 9.24 1.68 -6.03
CA SER A 117 10.19 0.59 -5.72
C SER A 117 10.66 -0.18 -6.95
N VAL A 118 10.07 0.10 -8.12
CA VAL A 118 10.42 -0.48 -9.42
C VAL A 118 11.10 0.54 -10.34
N ASP A 119 11.46 1.72 -9.80
CA ASP A 119 12.10 2.83 -10.51
C ASP A 119 11.41 3.20 -11.84
N LYS A 120 10.07 3.15 -11.85
CA LYS A 120 9.27 3.43 -13.04
C LYS A 120 8.86 4.90 -13.03
N GLN A 121 9.35 5.66 -14.00
CA GLN A 121 8.94 7.04 -14.23
C GLN A 121 7.83 7.08 -15.29
N LEU A 122 6.73 7.75 -14.96
CA LEU A 122 5.63 8.01 -15.88
C LEU A 122 5.52 9.52 -16.10
N THR A 123 5.10 9.93 -17.29
CA THR A 123 4.65 11.30 -17.50
C THR A 123 3.38 11.56 -16.66
N PRO A 124 3.04 12.84 -16.36
CA PRO A 124 1.79 13.17 -15.69
C PRO A 124 0.56 12.54 -16.36
N GLU A 125 0.52 12.51 -17.70
CA GLU A 125 -0.57 11.95 -18.49
C GLU A 125 -0.65 10.42 -18.36
N GLU A 126 0.49 9.74 -18.39
CA GLU A 126 0.59 8.29 -18.20
C GLU A 126 0.19 7.88 -16.78
N LEU A 127 0.64 8.63 -15.77
CA LEU A 127 0.24 8.39 -14.38
C LEU A 127 -1.27 8.58 -14.21
N ALA A 128 -1.81 9.69 -14.72
CA ALA A 128 -3.24 9.97 -14.70
C ALA A 128 -4.06 8.85 -15.34
N GLU A 129 -3.60 8.33 -16.48
CA GLU A 129 -4.29 7.22 -17.15
C GLU A 129 -4.15 5.90 -16.39
N SER A 130 -2.98 5.59 -15.86
CA SER A 130 -2.77 4.39 -15.04
C SER A 130 -3.69 4.40 -13.82
N VAL A 131 -3.79 5.54 -13.12
CA VAL A 131 -4.69 5.72 -11.97
C VAL A 131 -6.16 5.56 -12.38
N ARG A 132 -6.58 6.14 -13.51
CA ARG A 132 -7.94 5.94 -14.03
C ARG A 132 -8.25 4.49 -14.34
N GLN A 133 -7.32 3.75 -14.96
CA GLN A 133 -7.51 2.34 -15.29
C GLN A 133 -7.68 1.49 -14.03
N HIS A 134 -6.84 1.69 -13.01
CA HIS A 134 -6.96 1.00 -11.74
C HIS A 134 -8.27 1.36 -11.01
N ALA A 135 -8.65 2.64 -10.98
CA ALA A 135 -9.91 3.07 -10.36
C ALA A 135 -11.12 2.42 -11.05
N ARG A 136 -11.18 2.41 -12.39
CA ARG A 136 -12.25 1.76 -13.16
C ARG A 136 -12.31 0.25 -12.91
N ALA A 137 -11.18 -0.41 -12.69
CA ALA A 137 -11.16 -1.83 -12.38
C ALA A 137 -11.81 -2.16 -11.02
N ILE A 138 -11.77 -1.24 -10.06
CA ILE A 138 -12.13 -1.55 -8.65
C ILE A 138 -13.32 -0.75 -8.10
N PHE A 139 -13.83 0.26 -8.80
CA PHE A 139 -14.83 1.19 -8.24
C PHE A 139 -16.09 0.47 -7.70
N HIS A 140 -16.55 -0.57 -8.42
CA HIS A 140 -17.74 -1.34 -8.06
C HIS A 140 -17.58 -2.17 -6.76
N LEU A 141 -16.35 -2.27 -6.23
CA LEU A 141 -16.03 -3.02 -5.01
C LEU A 141 -15.85 -2.12 -3.77
N ASN A 142 -15.93 -0.80 -3.94
CA ASN A 142 -15.60 0.20 -2.90
C ASN A 142 -14.18 0.00 -2.30
N TRP A 143 -13.26 -0.45 -3.15
CA TRP A 143 -11.86 -0.68 -2.79
C TRP A 143 -11.05 0.62 -2.78
N VAL A 144 -9.96 0.62 -2.03
CA VAL A 144 -8.97 1.70 -2.02
C VAL A 144 -7.93 1.48 -3.12
N LEU A 145 -7.48 2.54 -3.77
CA LEU A 145 -6.31 2.54 -4.62
C LEU A 145 -5.12 3.13 -3.83
N GLN A 146 -4.17 2.25 -3.49
CA GLN A 146 -2.94 2.59 -2.79
C GLN A 146 -1.87 2.97 -3.81
N LEU A 147 -1.22 4.12 -3.63
CA LEU A 147 -0.23 4.67 -4.56
C LEU A 147 1.12 4.80 -3.87
N TYR A 148 2.13 4.13 -4.40
CA TYR A 148 3.52 4.38 -4.03
C TYR A 148 4.24 5.10 -5.18
N ILE A 149 4.20 6.42 -5.11
CA ILE A 149 4.71 7.37 -6.09
C ILE A 149 5.55 8.45 -5.38
N PRO A 150 6.46 9.14 -6.09
CA PRO A 150 7.17 10.27 -5.50
C PRO A 150 6.24 11.47 -5.30
N LEU A 151 6.53 12.28 -4.28
CA LEU A 151 5.76 13.49 -3.95
C LEU A 151 5.65 14.46 -5.14
N SER A 152 6.68 14.54 -5.98
CA SER A 152 6.69 15.36 -7.21
C SER A 152 5.62 14.96 -8.23
N SER A 153 5.12 13.72 -8.18
CA SER A 153 4.06 13.23 -9.05
C SER A 153 2.66 13.47 -8.51
N VAL A 154 2.51 13.82 -7.22
CA VAL A 154 1.20 14.06 -6.59
C VAL A 154 0.39 15.19 -7.26
N PRO A 155 0.98 16.31 -7.72
CA PRO A 155 0.23 17.33 -8.45
C PRO A 155 -0.49 16.81 -9.70
N ALA A 156 0.06 15.80 -10.39
CA ALA A 156 -0.59 15.18 -11.54
C ALA A 156 -1.88 14.43 -11.17
N LEU A 157 -2.04 14.05 -9.89
CA LEU A 157 -3.25 13.38 -9.40
C LEU A 157 -4.41 14.37 -9.17
N LEU A 158 -4.12 15.65 -8.92
CA LEU A 158 -5.14 16.65 -8.59
C LEU A 158 -6.17 16.84 -9.69
N SER A 159 -5.79 16.60 -10.95
CA SER A 159 -6.68 16.69 -12.10
C SER A 159 -7.58 15.47 -12.29
N VAL A 160 -7.31 14.35 -11.62
CA VAL A 160 -8.04 13.09 -11.84
C VAL A 160 -8.80 12.59 -10.63
N VAL A 161 -8.27 12.80 -9.42
CA VAL A 161 -8.84 12.29 -8.16
C VAL A 161 -10.32 12.61 -7.98
N PRO A 162 -10.83 13.82 -8.31
CA PRO A 162 -12.25 14.15 -8.16
C PRO A 162 -13.19 13.20 -8.93
N ASP A 163 -12.73 12.63 -10.04
CA ASP A 163 -13.56 11.85 -10.96
C ASP A 163 -13.40 10.32 -10.81
N LEU A 164 -12.49 9.86 -9.94
CA LEU A 164 -12.16 8.42 -9.86
C LEU A 164 -13.25 7.57 -9.20
N GLY A 165 -14.05 8.15 -8.30
CA GLY A 165 -15.06 7.42 -7.54
C GLY A 165 -14.51 6.37 -6.56
N VAL A 166 -13.19 6.39 -6.29
CA VAL A 166 -12.52 5.50 -5.33
C VAL A 166 -11.72 6.29 -4.31
N ARG A 167 -11.48 5.68 -3.14
CA ARG A 167 -10.58 6.25 -2.13
C ARG A 167 -9.13 6.07 -2.57
N ILE A 168 -8.31 7.08 -2.30
CA ILE A 168 -6.86 7.06 -2.58
C ILE A 168 -6.10 7.02 -1.25
N CYS A 169 -5.05 6.20 -1.19
CA CYS A 169 -4.08 6.17 -0.11
C CYS A 169 -2.69 6.43 -0.70
N LEU A 170 -1.92 7.37 -0.14
CA LEU A 170 -0.54 7.64 -0.54
C LEU A 170 0.42 6.95 0.42
N ASP A 171 1.25 6.05 -0.09
CA ASP A 171 2.21 5.29 0.72
C ASP A 171 3.36 6.17 1.20
N HIS A 172 3.78 5.95 2.46
CA HIS A 172 5.03 6.46 3.02
C HIS A 172 5.23 7.98 2.83
N PHE A 173 4.17 8.77 3.00
CA PHE A 173 4.19 10.23 2.77
C PHE A 173 4.60 10.63 1.33
N SER A 174 4.29 9.76 0.35
CA SER A 174 4.72 9.88 -1.07
C SER A 174 6.23 9.79 -1.26
N ALA A 175 6.84 8.76 -0.66
CA ALA A 175 8.27 8.48 -0.64
C ALA A 175 9.11 9.54 0.10
N ARG A 176 10.42 9.26 0.26
CA ARG A 176 11.32 10.16 0.97
C ARG A 176 11.41 11.51 0.24
N VAL A 177 11.08 12.59 0.95
CA VAL A 177 11.54 13.93 0.58
C VAL A 177 13.01 14.01 0.97
N THR A 178 13.92 13.89 0.01
CA THR A 178 15.32 14.25 0.24
C THR A 178 15.40 15.77 0.34
N VAL A 179 15.40 16.31 1.56
CA VAL A 179 15.77 17.69 1.78
C VAL A 179 17.28 17.78 1.53
N HIS A 180 17.67 18.18 0.32
CA HIS A 180 19.01 18.69 0.12
C HIS A 180 19.13 19.94 0.98
N GLY A 181 19.94 19.88 2.04
CA GLY A 181 20.20 21.02 2.90
C GLY A 181 20.77 22.18 2.08
N CYS A 182 19.90 23.06 1.60
CA CYS A 182 20.30 24.38 1.15
C CYS A 182 20.58 25.17 2.42
N GLY A 183 21.85 25.53 2.65
CA GLY A 183 22.34 26.21 3.86
C GLY A 183 21.80 27.63 4.09
N SER A 184 20.60 27.96 3.59
CA SER A 184 19.97 29.26 3.73
C SER A 184 18.44 29.26 3.73
N CYS A 185 17.76 28.12 3.68
CA CYS A 185 16.30 28.11 3.74
C CYS A 185 15.82 28.15 5.21
N VAL A 186 15.62 29.36 5.72
CA VAL A 186 14.84 29.60 6.95
C VAL A 186 13.41 29.18 6.69
N ILE A 187 12.94 28.14 7.38
CA ILE A 187 11.51 27.80 7.44
C ILE A 187 10.85 28.88 8.29
N ASP A 188 10.02 29.74 7.68
CA ASP A 188 9.18 30.69 8.42
C ASP A 188 8.11 29.91 9.21
N PRO A 189 8.13 29.94 10.55
CA PRO A 189 7.25 29.15 11.38
C PRO A 189 5.95 29.90 11.70
N THR A 190 5.37 30.63 10.75
CA THR A 190 4.07 31.27 10.98
C THR A 190 2.94 30.24 10.87
N PRO A 191 2.18 29.98 11.96
CA PRO A 191 1.04 29.08 11.90
C PRO A 191 -0.05 29.72 11.05
N PHE A 192 -0.64 28.91 10.17
CA PHE A 192 -1.81 29.20 9.33
C PHE A 192 -2.68 30.34 9.89
N GLY A 193 -2.61 31.49 9.21
CA GLY A 193 -3.42 32.64 9.52
C GLY A 193 -4.91 32.34 9.35
N LYS A 194 -5.67 32.60 10.42
CA LYS A 194 -7.12 32.80 10.38
C LYS A 194 -7.48 33.91 9.39
N LYS A 195 -8.30 33.62 8.38
CA LYS A 195 -9.32 34.51 7.77
C LYS A 195 -10.39 33.58 7.18
N ALA A 196 -11.64 33.52 7.69
CA ALA A 196 -12.76 34.46 7.41
C ALA A 196 -12.73 34.88 5.93
N TYR A 197 -13.52 34.31 5.02
CA TYR A 197 -14.97 34.06 5.02
C TYR A 197 -15.32 32.69 4.41
#